data_AF-A0A4Q3KZA7-F1
#
_entry.id   AF-A0A4Q3KZA7-F1
#
_cell.length_a   1.000
_cell.length_b   1.000
_cell.length_c   1.000
_cell.angle_alpha   90.00
_cell.angle_beta   90.00
_cell.angle_gamma   90.00
#
_symmetry.space_group_name_H-M   'P 1'
#
loop_
_entity.id
_entity.type
_entity.pdbx_description
1 polymer ?
#
loop_
_entity_poly.entity_id
_entity_poly.type
_entity_poly.pdbx_seq_one_letter_code
_entity_poly.pdbx_strand_id
1 'polypeptide(L)' 'WWKISLHTLVMTASLMVLIALERGLTPLAALLPLVIWARLRLRVHSVAQLLTGAAVGAALGFTATLLT' A
#
# COMPACT_ATOMS: atom_id res chain seq x y z
N TRP A 1 -10.46 -18.09 -8.55
CA TRP A 1 -9.51 -17.16 -9.18
C TRP A 1 -8.86 -16.27 -8.11
N TRP A 2 -7.53 -16.31 -8.00
CA TRP A 2 -6.76 -15.47 -7.06
C TRP A 2 -6.47 -14.10 -7.69
N LYS A 3 -6.54 -13.02 -6.90
CA LYS A 3 -6.22 -11.64 -7.30
C LYS A 3 -5.70 -10.84 -6.12
N ILE A 4 -4.86 -9.84 -6.34
CA ILE A 4 -4.40 -8.90 -5.31
C ILE A 4 -5.24 -7.62 -5.32
N SER A 5 -5.16 -6.82 -4.26
CA SER A 5 -5.77 -5.48 -4.27
C SER A 5 -4.80 -4.43 -4.79
N LEU A 6 -5.10 -3.87 -5.97
CA LEU A 6 -4.33 -2.76 -6.53
C LEU A 6 -4.38 -1.50 -5.66
N HIS A 7 -5.48 -1.30 -4.93
CA HIS A 7 -5.60 -0.14 -4.04
C HIS A 7 -4.59 -0.21 -2.89
N THR A 8 -4.40 -1.37 -2.26
CA THR A 8 -3.37 -1.52 -1.21
C THR A 8 -1.96 -1.47 -1.79
N LEU A 9 -1.75 -2.01 -3.00
CA LEU A 9 -0.47 -1.93 -3.69
C LEU A 9 -0.06 -0.48 -3.95
N VAL A 10 -0.91 0.27 -4.66
CA VAL A 10 -0.64 1.67 -5.03
C VAL A 10 -0.50 2.53 -3.78
N MET A 11 -1.40 2.39 -2.80
CA MET A 11 -1.32 3.15 -1.55
C MET A 11 0.02 2.91 -0.84
N THR A 12 0.47 1.65 -0.73
CA THR A 12 1.74 1.33 -0.07
C THR A 12 2.94 1.89 -0.83
N ALA A 13 2.98 1.71 -2.16
CA ALA A 13 4.06 2.20 -3.00
C ALA A 13 4.15 3.74 -2.97
N SER A 14 3.03 4.43 -3.13
CA SER A 14 2.97 5.89 -3.09
C SER A 14 3.38 6.45 -1.74
N LEU A 15 2.92 5.85 -0.63
CA LEU A 15 3.33 6.27 0.71
C LEU A 15 4.83 6.11 0.92
N MET A 16 5.43 5.00 0.48
CA MET A 16 6.89 4.82 0.57
C MET A 16 7.67 5.90 -0.17
N VAL A 17 7.32 6.17 -1.43
CA VAL A 17 7.99 7.20 -2.22
C VAL A 17 7.81 8.58 -1.59
N LEU A 18 6.58 8.95 -1.20
CA LEU A 18 6.31 10.25 -0.59
C LEU A 18 7.07 10.45 0.73
N ILE A 19 7.10 9.43 1.58
CA ILE A 19 7.81 9.49 2.88
C ILE A 19 9.33 9.53 2.68
N ALA A 20 9.84 8.85 1.65
CA ALA A 20 11.26 8.91 1.31
C ALA A 20 11.68 10.30 0.80
N LEU A 21 10.82 10.95 0.02
CA LEU A 21 11.05 12.32 -0.48
C LEU A 21 10.87 13.39 0.61
N GLU A 22 9.87 13.24 1.48
CA GLU A 22 9.57 14.18 2.57
C GLU A 22 9.14 13.43 3.83
N ARG A 23 10.04 13.32 4.82
CA ARG A 23 9.78 12.62 6.09
C ARG A 23 8.61 13.21 6.88
N GLY A 24 8.29 14.49 6.68
CA GLY A 24 7.11 15.12 7.27
C GLY A 24 5.78 14.47 6.86
N LEU A 25 5.76 13.69 5.78
CA LEU A 25 4.58 12.97 5.30
C LEU A 25 4.34 11.61 5.98
N THR A 26 5.18 11.21 6.94
CA THR A 26 4.99 9.97 7.72
C THR A 26 3.59 9.79 8.33
N PRO A 27 2.86 10.83 8.80
CA PRO A 27 1.50 10.66 9.28
C PRO A 27 0.52 10.10 8.24
N LEU A 28 0.79 10.27 6.95
CA LEU A 28 -0.04 9.71 5.87
C LEU A 28 -0.03 8.17 5.84
N ALA A 29 0.94 7.52 6.50
CA ALA A 29 0.97 6.07 6.65
C ALA A 29 -0.33 5.50 7.28
N ALA A 30 -1.05 6.31 8.07
CA ALA A 30 -2.36 5.96 8.64
C ALA A 30 -3.45 5.75 7.57
N LEU A 31 -3.26 6.21 6.33
CA LEU A 31 -4.18 5.95 5.22
C LEU A 31 -4.18 4.48 4.78
N LEU A 32 -3.06 3.76 4.96
CA LEU A 32 -2.97 2.35 4.58
C LEU A 32 -3.96 1.45 5.35
N PRO A 33 -4.01 1.47 6.71
CA PRO A 33 -5.02 0.69 7.44
C PRO A 33 -6.46 1.13 7.12
N LEU A 34 -6.70 2.42 6.82
CA LEU A 34 -8.02 2.90 6.39
C LEU A 34 -8.44 2.29 5.04
N VAL A 35 -7.52 2.23 4.06
CA VAL A 35 -7.77 1.57 2.77
C VAL A 35 -8.00 0.07 2.97
N ILE A 36 -7.18 -0.61 3.78
CA ILE A 36 -7.34 -2.04 4.08
C ILE A 36 -8.73 -2.30 4.68
N TRP A 37 -9.13 -1.51 5.69
CA TRP A 37 -10.45 -1.61 6.31
C TRP A 37 -11.57 -1.41 5.30
N ALA A 38 -11.49 -0.38 4.45
CA ALA A 38 -12.49 -0.12 3.43
C ALA A 38 -12.67 -1.33 2.48
N ARG A 39 -11.57 -2.00 2.07
CA ARG A 39 -11.64 -3.18 1.18
C ARG A 39 -12.21 -4.41 1.88
N LEU A 40 -11.91 -4.60 3.17
CA LEU A 40 -12.53 -5.66 3.98
C LEU A 40 -14.03 -5.41 4.18
N ARG A 41 -14.41 -4.17 4.52
CA ARG A 41 -15.81 -3.78 4.78
C ARG A 41 -16.69 -3.92 3.54
N LEU A 42 -16.16 -3.64 2.36
CA LEU A 42 -16.83 -3.87 1.08
C LEU A 42 -16.85 -5.35 0.66
N ARG A 43 -16.16 -6.24 1.39
CA ARG A 43 -16.05 -7.69 1.13
C ARG A 43 -15.57 -8.03 -0.30
N VAL A 44 -14.81 -7.13 -0.92
CA VAL A 44 -14.26 -7.32 -2.27
C VAL A 44 -12.92 -8.05 -2.28
N HIS A 45 -12.26 -8.12 -1.13
CA HIS A 45 -10.96 -8.77 -0.95
C HIS A 45 -10.88 -9.54 0.38
N SER A 46 -10.08 -10.60 0.41
CA SER A 46 -9.67 -11.26 1.65
C SER A 46 -8.45 -10.58 2.27
N VAL A 47 -8.18 -10.85 3.55
CA VAL A 47 -6.98 -10.35 4.26
C VAL A 47 -5.71 -10.74 3.49
N ALA A 48 -5.59 -11.98 3.03
CA ALA A 48 -4.42 -12.45 2.30
C ALA A 48 -4.19 -11.68 0.98
N GLN A 49 -5.26 -11.32 0.26
CA GLN A 49 -5.17 -10.53 -0.97
C GLN A 49 -4.72 -9.08 -0.71
N LEU A 50 -5.10 -8.51 0.43
CA LEU A 50 -4.69 -7.17 0.86
C LEU A 50 -3.23 -7.15 1.32
N LEU A 51 -2.83 -8.13 2.14
CA LEU A 51 -1.45 -8.28 2.59
C LEU A 51 -0.50 -8.53 1.41
N THR A 52 -0.90 -9.37 0.45
CA THR A 52 -0.10 -9.60 -0.77
C THR A 52 0.00 -8.32 -1.59
N GLY A 53 -1.11 -7.57 -1.75
CA GLY A 53 -1.08 -6.27 -2.43
C GLY A 53 -0.16 -5.26 -1.75
N ALA A 54 -0.21 -5.14 -0.42
CA ALA A 54 0.67 -4.27 0.35
C ALA A 54 2.14 -4.69 0.25
N ALA A 55 2.45 -5.99 0.34
CA ALA A 55 3.82 -6.50 0.21
C ALA A 55 4.41 -6.21 -1.18
N VAL A 56 3.64 -6.43 -2.25
CA VAL A 56 4.05 -6.07 -3.62
C VAL A 56 4.24 -4.55 -3.75
N GLY A 57 3.34 -3.76 -3.17
CA GLY A 57 3.44 -2.30 -3.15
C GLY A 57 4.68 -1.81 -2.40
N ALA A 58 5.04 -2.43 -1.28
CA ALA A 58 6.24 -2.12 -0.53
C ALA A 58 7.51 -2.47 -1.31
N ALA A 59 7.55 -3.63 -1.97
CA ALA A 59 8.67 -3.99 -2.84
C ALA A 59 8.84 -2.99 -3.99
N LEU A 60 7.74 -2.63 -4.66
CA LEU A 60 7.76 -1.64 -5.74
C LEU A 60 8.18 -0.25 -5.24
N GLY A 61 7.58 0.23 -4.15
CA GLY A 61 7.92 1.51 -3.53
C GLY A 61 9.39 1.58 -3.12
N PHE A 62 9.90 0.52 -2.49
CA PHE A 62 11.32 0.40 -2.14
C PHE A 62 12.21 0.51 -3.36
N THR A 63 11.92 -0.25 -4.43
CA THR A 63 12.71 -0.16 -5.66
C THR A 63 12.66 1.23 -6.28
N ALA A 64 11.52 1.91 -6.23
CA ALA A 64 11.38 3.27 -6.74
C ALA A 64 12.23 4.26 -5.91
N THR A 65 12.26 4.13 -4.59
CA THR A 65 13.07 4.99 -3.71
C THR A 65 14.57 4.81 -3.87
N LEU A 66 15.03 3.70 -4.46
CA LEU A 66 16.45 3.51 -4.81
C LEU A 66 16.85 4.22 -6.10
N LEU A 67 15.86 4.65 -6.91
CA LEU A 67 16.08 5.30 -8.21
C LEU A 67 15.90 6.83 -8.16
N THR A 68 15.41 7.36 -7.03
CA THR A 68 15.18 8.79 -6.76
C THR A 68 16.33 9.36 -5.95
#